data_AF-A0A504YXQ4-F1
#
_entry.id   AF-A0A504YXQ4-F1
#
_cell.length_a   1.000
_cell.length_b   1.000
_cell.length_c   1.000
_cell.angle_alpha   90.00
_cell.angle_beta   90.00
_cell.angle_gamma   90.00
#
_symmetry.space_group_name_H-M   'P 1'
#
loop_
_entity.id
_entity.type
_entity.pdbx_description
1 polymer ?
#
loop_
_entity_poly.entity_id
_entity_poly.type
_entity_poly.pdbx_seq_one_letter_code
_entity_poly.pdbx_strand_id
1 'polypeptide(L)'
;MTSARARRSRSAALGGLSHLVNFRGTDTLPALLLARKFYNCPMAGFSIPATEHSTMTMWGEKHEVDAYHRLLDLYECGTFSCVSDSYNVWDACEHIWGEQLREKVIHRSGTLVIRPDSGEPTTVVAKVLDILGSKFHYTVNDKGYKVLPNCVRVIQGDGISSESIGESSRY
;
A
#
# COMPACT_ATOMS: atom_id res chain seq x y z
N MET A 1 -8.69 -2.57 3.08
CA MET A 1 -8.31 -3.59 4.09
C MET A 1 -9.42 -3.81 5.12
N THR A 2 -10.42 -4.66 4.82
CA THR A 2 -11.59 -4.91 5.70
C THR A 2 -11.50 -6.21 6.52
N SER A 3 -10.47 -7.03 6.33
CA SER A 3 -10.38 -8.37 6.94
C SER A 3 -10.08 -8.34 8.45
N ALA A 4 -9.16 -7.47 8.89
CA ALA A 4 -8.57 -7.55 10.23
C ALA A 4 -9.55 -7.25 11.40
N ARG A 5 -10.71 -6.62 11.15
CA ARG A 5 -11.63 -6.15 12.21
C ARG A 5 -13.01 -6.80 12.19
N ALA A 6 -13.29 -7.72 11.26
CA ALA A 6 -14.60 -8.37 11.19
C ALA A 6 -14.73 -9.48 12.25
N ARG A 7 -15.56 -9.24 13.28
CA ARG A 7 -15.72 -10.14 14.44
C ARG A 7 -16.33 -11.53 14.15
N ARG A 8 -16.91 -11.75 12.95
CA ARG A 8 -17.49 -13.04 12.51
C ARG A 8 -17.30 -13.24 11.02
N SER A 9 -17.01 -14.48 10.61
CA SER A 9 -16.79 -14.86 9.19
C SER A 9 -17.93 -14.42 8.26
N ARG A 10 -19.19 -14.51 8.72
CA ARG A 10 -20.38 -14.07 7.96
C ARG A 10 -20.42 -12.56 7.74
N SER A 11 -20.11 -11.76 8.76
CA SER A 11 -20.07 -10.31 8.66
C SER A 11 -18.94 -9.84 7.74
N ALA A 12 -17.77 -10.51 7.81
CA ALA A 12 -16.65 -10.26 6.90
C ALA A 12 -17.05 -10.52 5.44
N ALA A 13 -17.74 -11.62 5.18
CA ALA A 13 -18.17 -11.99 3.83
C ALA A 13 -19.19 -11.00 3.25
N LEU A 14 -20.21 -10.63 4.02
CA LEU A 14 -21.25 -9.69 3.56
C LEU A 14 -20.70 -8.27 3.38
N GLY A 15 -19.97 -7.75 4.37
CA GLY A 15 -19.40 -6.41 4.29
C GLY A 15 -18.31 -6.29 3.21
N GLY A 16 -17.48 -7.32 3.06
CA GLY A 16 -16.53 -7.38 1.96
C GLY A 16 -17.22 -7.48 0.60
N LEU A 17 -18.33 -8.20 0.47
CA LEU A 17 -19.07 -8.27 -0.80
C LEU A 17 -19.75 -6.94 -1.13
N SER A 18 -20.31 -6.24 -0.15
CA SER A 18 -20.92 -4.92 -0.41
C SER A 18 -19.88 -3.91 -0.88
N HIS A 19 -18.64 -3.97 -0.37
CA HIS A 19 -17.52 -3.18 -0.89
C HIS A 19 -17.21 -3.52 -2.35
N LEU A 20 -17.25 -4.81 -2.72
CA LEU A 20 -16.97 -5.28 -4.08
C LEU A 20 -18.02 -4.88 -5.14
N VAL A 21 -19.15 -4.31 -4.73
CA VAL A 21 -20.11 -3.69 -5.67
C VAL A 21 -19.51 -2.45 -6.34
N ASN A 22 -18.69 -1.68 -5.60
CA ASN A 22 -18.14 -0.42 -6.06
C ASN A 22 -16.64 -0.50 -6.41
N PHE A 23 -15.91 -1.43 -5.78
CA PHE A 23 -14.45 -1.54 -5.91
C PHE A 23 -14.01 -2.96 -6.24
N ARG A 24 -12.80 -3.12 -6.78
CA ARG A 24 -12.24 -4.45 -7.11
C ARG A 24 -11.09 -4.90 -6.22
N GLY A 25 -10.62 -4.07 -5.29
CA GLY A 25 -9.54 -4.42 -4.36
C GLY A 25 -10.07 -4.98 -3.03
N THR A 26 -9.64 -6.18 -2.62
CA THR A 26 -10.01 -6.77 -1.33
C THR A 26 -9.00 -7.80 -0.82
N ASP A 27 -8.71 -7.76 0.48
CA ASP A 27 -8.02 -8.84 1.23
C ASP A 27 -9.01 -9.69 2.04
N THR A 28 -10.32 -9.48 1.87
CA THR A 28 -11.37 -10.21 2.59
C THR A 28 -11.83 -11.42 1.76
N LEU A 29 -11.04 -12.50 1.80
CA LEU A 29 -11.30 -13.73 1.05
C LEU A 29 -12.74 -14.29 1.18
N PRO A 30 -13.39 -14.28 2.36
CA PRO A 30 -14.77 -14.75 2.48
C PRO A 30 -15.78 -14.04 1.56
N ALA A 31 -15.52 -12.79 1.17
CA ALA A 31 -16.37 -12.04 0.25
C ALA A 31 -16.37 -12.67 -1.15
N LEU A 32 -15.21 -13.12 -1.64
CA LEU A 32 -15.07 -13.77 -2.95
C LEU A 32 -15.81 -15.11 -2.99
N LEU A 33 -15.73 -15.88 -1.90
CA LEU A 33 -16.46 -17.14 -1.76
C LEU A 33 -17.98 -16.93 -1.79
N LEU A 34 -18.46 -15.88 -1.12
CA LEU A 34 -19.88 -15.54 -1.09
C LEU A 34 -20.37 -15.04 -2.46
N ALA A 35 -19.60 -14.18 -3.13
CA ALA A 35 -19.89 -13.72 -4.50
C ALA A 35 -20.02 -14.89 -5.48
N ARG A 36 -19.07 -15.83 -5.42
CA ARG A 36 -19.08 -17.03 -6.27
C ARG A 36 -20.30 -17.89 -6.01
N LYS A 37 -20.62 -18.13 -4.73
CA LYS A 37 -21.71 -19.02 -4.32
C LYS A 37 -23.10 -18.46 -4.65
N PHE A 38 -23.35 -17.18 -4.41
CA PHE A 38 -24.70 -16.61 -4.46
C PHE A 38 -24.97 -15.72 -5.67
N TYR A 39 -23.93 -15.20 -6.32
CA TYR A 39 -24.06 -14.27 -7.45
C TYR A 39 -23.41 -14.82 -8.74
N ASN A 40 -22.96 -16.08 -8.75
CA ASN A 40 -22.28 -16.71 -9.88
C ASN A 40 -21.13 -15.85 -10.46
N CYS A 41 -20.41 -15.13 -9.60
CA CYS A 41 -19.27 -14.31 -9.98
C CYS A 41 -17.97 -15.08 -9.68
N PRO A 42 -17.26 -15.62 -10.69
CA PRO A 42 -16.10 -16.46 -10.43
C PRO A 42 -14.97 -15.73 -9.69
N MET A 43 -14.77 -14.45 -10.00
CA MET A 43 -13.77 -13.57 -9.36
C MET A 43 -14.28 -12.13 -9.25
N ALA A 44 -14.72 -11.75 -8.05
CA ALA A 44 -15.29 -10.43 -7.79
C ALA A 44 -14.25 -9.36 -7.40
N GLY A 45 -13.02 -9.76 -7.05
CA GLY A 45 -11.99 -8.84 -6.60
C GLY A 45 -10.60 -9.45 -6.60
N PHE A 46 -9.60 -8.61 -6.41
CA PHE A 46 -8.17 -8.89 -6.53
C PHE A 46 -7.41 -8.28 -5.35
N SER A 47 -6.18 -8.76 -5.16
CA SER A 47 -5.21 -8.17 -4.25
C SER A 47 -3.80 -8.24 -4.87
N ILE A 48 -2.84 -7.62 -4.20
CA ILE A 48 -1.42 -7.65 -4.52
C ILE A 48 -0.65 -8.25 -3.34
N PRO A 49 0.55 -8.80 -3.55
CA PRO A 49 1.44 -9.14 -2.44
C PRO A 49 1.68 -7.90 -1.56
N ALA A 50 1.53 -8.07 -0.25
CA ALA A 50 1.69 -6.99 0.71
C ALA A 50 2.38 -7.51 1.97
N THR A 51 3.29 -6.73 2.53
CA THR A 51 3.94 -7.06 3.80
C THR A 51 3.10 -6.60 4.99
N GLU A 52 3.43 -7.17 6.14
CA GLU A 52 2.92 -6.75 7.45
C GLU A 52 4.06 -6.54 8.44
N HIS A 53 3.78 -5.88 9.56
CA HIS A 53 4.79 -5.54 10.56
C HIS A 53 5.58 -6.75 11.05
N SER A 54 4.96 -7.93 11.17
CA SER A 54 5.66 -9.15 11.61
C SER A 54 6.77 -9.54 10.62
N THR A 55 6.50 -9.46 9.32
CA THR A 55 7.43 -9.84 8.25
C THR A 55 8.61 -8.88 8.13
N MET A 56 8.44 -7.62 8.55
CA MET A 56 9.52 -6.62 8.55
C MET A 56 10.32 -6.69 9.85
N THR A 57 9.64 -6.69 10.99
CA THR A 57 10.30 -6.64 12.30
C THR A 57 11.06 -7.92 12.66
N MET A 58 10.75 -9.07 12.04
CA MET A 58 11.50 -10.32 12.25
C MET A 58 12.98 -10.24 11.82
N TRP A 59 13.34 -9.30 10.95
CA TRP A 59 14.72 -9.04 10.55
C TRP A 59 15.49 -8.22 11.60
N GLY A 60 14.76 -7.48 12.44
CA GLY A 60 15.32 -6.52 13.38
C GLY A 60 15.65 -5.18 12.72
N GLU A 61 15.68 -4.12 13.53
CA GLU A 61 15.81 -2.72 13.07
C GLU A 61 17.05 -2.49 12.21
N LYS A 62 18.19 -3.08 12.60
CA LYS A 62 19.46 -2.96 11.86
C LYS A 62 19.43 -3.59 10.46
N HIS A 63 18.46 -4.45 10.19
CA HIS A 63 18.32 -5.20 8.95
C HIS A 63 17.04 -4.85 8.19
N GLU A 64 16.42 -3.71 8.48
CA GLU A 64 15.23 -3.24 7.75
C GLU A 64 15.51 -3.08 6.26
N VAL A 65 16.68 -2.53 5.88
CA VAL A 65 17.11 -2.44 4.48
C VAL A 65 17.26 -3.81 3.82
N ASP A 66 17.76 -4.81 4.54
CA ASP A 66 17.93 -6.17 4.04
C ASP A 66 16.56 -6.82 3.77
N ALA A 67 15.59 -6.58 4.66
CA ALA A 67 14.21 -7.02 4.48
C ALA A 67 13.60 -6.42 3.20
N TYR A 68 13.76 -5.10 2.99
CA TYR A 68 13.26 -4.39 1.81
C TYR A 68 13.95 -4.84 0.53
N HIS A 69 15.28 -5.02 0.57
CA HIS A 69 16.03 -5.53 -0.57
C HIS A 69 15.55 -6.93 -0.95
N ARG A 70 15.29 -7.80 0.03
CA ARG A 70 14.78 -9.16 -0.19
C ARG A 70 13.40 -9.16 -0.86
N LEU A 71 12.53 -8.21 -0.53
CA LEU A 71 11.23 -8.07 -1.22
C LEU A 71 11.40 -7.72 -2.70
N LEU A 72 12.37 -6.87 -3.03
CA LEU A 72 12.67 -6.53 -4.43
C LEU A 72 13.18 -7.74 -5.22
N ASP A 73 13.90 -8.66 -4.57
CA ASP A 73 14.33 -9.94 -5.18
C ASP A 73 13.18 -10.94 -5.28
N LEU A 74 12.26 -10.96 -4.32
CA LEU A 74 11.12 -11.89 -4.32
C LEU A 74 10.06 -11.48 -5.36
N TYR A 75 9.85 -10.19 -5.52
CA TYR A 75 8.88 -9.59 -6.44
C TYR A 75 9.59 -8.82 -7.56
N GLU A 76 10.37 -9.55 -8.36
CA GLU A 76 11.16 -9.02 -9.49
C GLU A 76 10.29 -8.26 -10.51
N CYS A 77 9.01 -8.62 -10.62
CA CYS A 77 8.03 -7.93 -11.46
C CYS A 77 6.68 -7.77 -10.77
N GLY A 78 5.85 -6.88 -11.33
CA GLY A 78 4.49 -6.64 -10.83
C GLY A 78 4.44 -5.71 -9.63
N THR A 79 3.26 -5.52 -9.06
CA THR A 79 3.05 -4.56 -7.96
C THR A 79 3.07 -5.28 -6.61
N PHE A 80 3.80 -4.73 -5.64
CA PHE A 80 3.71 -5.17 -4.25
C PHE A 80 3.66 -3.97 -3.30
N SER A 81 3.06 -4.17 -2.13
CA SER A 81 3.01 -3.16 -1.07
C SER A 81 3.94 -3.51 0.08
N CYS A 82 4.70 -2.53 0.56
CA CYS A 82 5.55 -2.66 1.73
C CYS A 82 5.06 -1.74 2.84
N VAL A 83 4.77 -2.28 4.02
CA VAL A 83 4.67 -1.46 5.23
C VAL A 83 6.05 -0.87 5.52
N SER A 84 6.14 0.43 5.73
CA SER A 84 7.44 1.14 5.82
C SER A 84 7.57 2.02 7.04
N ASP A 85 6.73 1.83 8.05
CA ASP A 85 6.74 2.57 9.31
C ASP A 85 6.96 1.66 10.53
N SER A 86 7.62 0.50 10.32
CA SER A 86 7.96 -0.42 11.42
C SER A 86 8.88 0.23 12.47
N TYR A 87 9.73 1.16 12.04
CA TYR A 87 10.60 1.95 12.93
C TYR A 87 10.46 3.46 12.66
N ASN A 88 10.70 3.90 11.42
CA ASN A 88 10.56 5.30 11.04
C ASN A 88 10.25 5.45 9.54
N VAL A 89 9.03 5.90 9.22
CA VAL A 89 8.58 6.06 7.83
C VAL A 89 9.36 7.11 7.05
N TRP A 90 9.86 8.14 7.71
CA TRP A 90 10.63 9.20 7.06
C TRP A 90 11.98 8.67 6.61
N ASP A 91 12.68 7.98 7.50
CA ASP A 91 13.98 7.36 7.23
C ASP A 91 13.86 6.27 6.16
N ALA A 92 12.85 5.41 6.28
CA ALA A 92 12.56 4.38 5.29
C ALA A 92 12.30 4.97 3.89
N CYS A 93 11.52 6.04 3.78
CA CYS A 93 11.23 6.68 2.50
C CYS A 93 12.44 7.45 1.96
N GLU A 94 13.15 8.18 2.82
CA GLU A 94 14.19 9.11 2.41
C GLU A 94 15.51 8.40 2.12
N HIS A 95 15.97 7.54 3.04
CA HIS A 95 17.31 6.97 3.03
C HIS A 95 17.34 5.52 2.55
N ILE A 96 16.30 4.72 2.84
CA ILE A 96 16.29 3.33 2.40
C ILE A 96 15.74 3.22 0.98
N TRP A 97 14.46 3.54 0.78
CA TRP A 97 13.84 3.51 -0.55
C TRP A 97 14.37 4.61 -1.47
N GLY A 98 14.56 5.81 -0.93
CA GLY A 98 14.96 7.00 -1.68
C GLY A 98 16.44 7.12 -2.00
N GLU A 99 17.32 6.33 -1.37
CA GLU A 99 18.76 6.34 -1.64
C GLU A 99 19.29 4.92 -1.87
N GLN A 100 19.37 4.10 -0.82
CA GLN A 100 20.04 2.79 -0.86
C GLN A 100 19.44 1.82 -1.89
N LEU A 101 18.11 1.78 -2.00
CA LEU A 101 17.37 0.87 -2.88
C LEU A 101 16.75 1.56 -4.11
N ARG A 102 16.97 2.88 -4.25
CA ARG A 102 16.32 3.71 -5.28
C ARG A 102 16.51 3.17 -6.69
N GLU A 103 17.76 2.89 -7.06
CA GLU A 103 18.09 2.42 -8.40
C GLU A 103 17.41 1.08 -8.71
N LYS A 104 17.35 0.18 -7.73
CA LYS A 104 16.69 -1.11 -7.88
C LYS A 104 15.18 -0.94 -8.07
N VAL A 105 14.54 0.00 -7.37
CA VAL A 105 13.12 0.30 -7.54
C VAL A 105 12.84 0.88 -8.94
N ILE A 106 13.67 1.81 -9.41
CA ILE A 106 13.50 2.47 -10.72
C ILE A 106 13.66 1.48 -11.88
N HIS A 107 14.64 0.59 -11.82
CA HIS A 107 14.94 -0.34 -12.91
C HIS A 107 14.08 -1.61 -12.90
N ARG A 108 13.29 -1.84 -11.86
CA ARG A 108 12.46 -3.05 -11.73
C ARG A 108 11.14 -2.92 -12.52
N SER A 109 10.72 -4.01 -13.17
CA SER A 109 9.49 -4.05 -13.98
C SER A 109 8.22 -4.17 -13.14
N GLY A 110 7.79 -3.07 -12.53
CA GLY A 110 6.55 -2.98 -11.77
C GLY A 110 6.51 -1.79 -10.82
N THR A 111 5.59 -1.81 -9.86
CA THR A 111 5.40 -0.70 -8.90
C THR A 111 5.61 -1.13 -7.45
N LEU A 112 6.48 -0.44 -6.73
CA LEU A 112 6.53 -0.47 -5.26
C LEU A 112 5.43 0.44 -4.71
N VAL A 113 4.62 -0.08 -3.79
CA VAL A 113 3.60 0.70 -3.08
C VAL A 113 3.99 0.85 -1.61
N ILE A 114 4.48 2.02 -1.23
CA ILE A 114 4.87 2.34 0.14
C ILE A 114 3.60 2.53 1.00
N ARG A 115 3.53 1.84 2.13
CA ARG A 115 2.39 1.86 3.04
C ARG A 115 2.79 2.39 4.43
N PRO A 116 2.55 3.67 4.72
CA PRO A 116 2.41 4.13 6.11
C PRO A 116 1.19 3.49 6.78
N ASP A 117 1.31 3.09 8.03
CA ASP A 117 0.27 2.40 8.81
C ASP A 117 0.11 3.00 10.22
N SER A 118 0.66 4.19 10.46
CA SER A 118 0.60 4.94 11.72
C SER A 118 0.69 6.46 11.50
N GLY A 119 0.21 7.21 12.48
CA GLY A 119 0.18 8.68 12.46
C GLY A 119 -1.11 9.26 11.87
N GLU A 120 -1.13 10.60 11.73
CA GLU A 120 -2.29 11.29 11.17
C GLU A 120 -2.27 11.19 9.62
N PRO A 121 -3.32 10.62 8.98
CA PRO A 121 -3.28 10.30 7.56
C PRO A 121 -2.94 11.45 6.62
N THR A 122 -3.51 12.64 6.81
CA THR A 122 -3.33 13.76 5.87
C THR A 122 -1.89 14.29 5.90
N THR A 123 -1.33 14.43 7.10
CA THR A 123 0.06 14.85 7.33
C THR A 123 1.03 13.79 6.84
N VAL A 124 0.78 12.52 7.15
CA VAL A 124 1.70 11.44 6.80
C VAL A 124 1.78 11.23 5.30
N VAL A 125 0.64 11.15 4.62
CA VAL A 125 0.60 10.99 3.17
C VAL A 125 1.26 12.16 2.46
N ALA A 126 0.95 13.41 2.83
CA ALA A 126 1.54 14.60 2.21
C ALA A 126 3.07 14.59 2.34
N LYS A 127 3.59 14.33 3.54
CA LYS A 127 5.04 14.34 3.78
C LYS A 127 5.76 13.18 3.09
N VAL A 128 5.16 11.98 3.06
CA VAL A 128 5.72 10.84 2.30
C VAL A 128 5.76 11.18 0.81
N LEU A 129 4.69 11.76 0.25
CA LEU A 129 4.66 12.16 -1.16
C LEU A 129 5.74 13.21 -1.48
N ASP A 130 5.98 14.18 -0.60
CA ASP A 130 7.03 15.18 -0.79
C ASP A 130 8.44 14.57 -0.75
N ILE A 131 8.72 13.67 0.21
CA ILE A 131 9.99 12.95 0.30
C ILE A 131 10.23 12.12 -0.96
N LEU A 132 9.24 11.32 -1.36
CA LEU A 132 9.34 10.49 -2.56
C LEU A 132 9.45 11.32 -3.82
N GLY A 133 8.73 12.45 -3.91
CA GLY A 133 8.82 13.38 -5.03
C GLY A 133 10.21 13.98 -5.16
N SER A 134 10.87 14.29 -4.03
CA SER A 134 12.25 14.78 -4.00
C SER A 134 13.26 13.71 -4.43
N LYS A 135 13.15 12.48 -3.90
CA LYS A 135 14.12 11.40 -4.19
C LYS A 135 13.91 10.74 -5.56
N PHE A 136 12.67 10.38 -5.90
CA PHE A 136 12.35 9.68 -7.15
C PHE A 136 12.10 10.63 -8.34
N HIS A 137 11.98 11.94 -8.09
CA HIS A 137 11.63 12.98 -9.06
C HIS A 137 10.20 12.84 -9.57
N TYR A 138 9.40 13.89 -9.41
CA TYR A 138 8.04 13.94 -9.94
C TYR A 138 7.96 14.59 -11.32
N THR A 139 6.87 14.32 -12.02
CA THR A 139 6.44 15.08 -13.20
C THR A 139 5.25 15.95 -12.84
N VAL A 140 4.95 16.97 -13.65
CA VAL A 140 3.72 17.77 -13.49
C VAL A 140 2.80 17.44 -14.66
N ASN A 141 1.56 17.05 -14.37
CA ASN A 141 0.58 16.76 -15.42
C ASN A 141 -0.04 18.03 -16.00
N ASP A 142 -0.84 17.91 -17.06
CA ASP A 142 -1.48 19.05 -17.75
C ASP A 142 -2.43 19.88 -16.86
N LYS A 143 -2.80 19.36 -15.69
CA LYS A 143 -3.66 20.03 -14.71
C LYS A 143 -2.85 20.73 -13.60
N GLY A 144 -1.51 20.69 -13.65
CA GLY A 144 -0.64 21.32 -12.67
C GLY A 144 -0.34 20.48 -11.42
N TYR A 145 -0.73 19.21 -11.37
CA TYR A 145 -0.49 18.34 -10.21
C TYR A 145 0.84 17.59 -10.33
N LYS A 146 1.55 17.45 -9.21
CA LYS A 146 2.75 16.60 -9.10
C LYS A 146 2.36 15.13 -9.18
N VAL A 147 3.10 14.35 -9.96
CA VAL A 147 2.87 12.92 -10.19
C VAL A 147 4.17 12.14 -10.03
N LEU A 148 4.17 11.18 -9.12
CA LEU A 148 5.30 10.27 -8.89
C LEU A 148 5.56 9.36 -10.11
N PRO A 149 6.80 8.92 -10.34
CA PRO A 149 7.13 8.03 -11.45
C PRO A 149 6.47 6.67 -11.23
N ASN A 150 6.13 5.96 -12.32
CA ASN A 150 5.28 4.75 -12.28
C ASN A 150 5.83 3.61 -11.41
N CYS A 151 7.13 3.60 -11.12
CA CYS A 151 7.78 2.60 -10.28
C CYS A 151 7.43 2.73 -8.78
N VAL A 152 6.88 3.87 -8.32
CA VAL A 152 6.57 4.09 -6.90
C VAL A 152 5.19 4.74 -6.70
N ARG A 153 4.43 4.24 -5.73
CA ARG A 153 3.13 4.78 -5.29
C ARG A 153 3.02 4.70 -3.77
N VAL A 154 1.99 5.34 -3.22
CA VAL A 154 1.67 5.32 -1.78
C VAL A 154 0.28 4.75 -1.59
N ILE A 155 0.08 3.96 -0.52
CA ILE A 155 -1.24 3.52 -0.06
C ILE A 155 -1.38 3.84 1.42
N GLN A 156 -2.41 4.58 1.81
CA GLN A 156 -2.76 4.80 3.21
C GLN A 156 -3.84 3.79 3.62
N GLY A 157 -3.50 2.93 4.58
CA GLY A 157 -4.41 1.90 5.11
C GLY A 157 -4.97 2.21 6.49
N ASP A 158 -4.23 2.99 7.30
CA ASP A 158 -4.60 3.32 8.67
C ASP A 158 -5.43 4.61 8.77
N GLY A 159 -6.31 4.69 9.77
CA GLY A 159 -7.12 5.88 10.03
C GLY A 159 -8.13 6.27 8.93
N ILE A 160 -8.43 5.37 7.99
CA ILE A 160 -9.32 5.68 6.86
C ILE A 160 -10.79 5.58 7.25
N SER A 161 -11.51 6.70 7.08
CA SER A 161 -12.96 6.85 7.17
C SER A 161 -13.45 7.72 6.01
N SER A 162 -14.77 7.87 5.84
CA SER A 162 -15.33 8.80 4.84
C SER A 162 -14.88 10.24 5.06
N GLU A 163 -14.67 10.64 6.31
CA GLU A 163 -14.23 11.98 6.69
C GLU A 163 -12.75 12.18 6.31
N SER A 164 -11.86 11.26 6.70
CA SER A 164 -10.43 11.40 6.40
C SER A 164 -10.11 11.25 4.90
N ILE A 165 -10.93 10.54 4.12
CA ILE A 165 -10.83 10.55 2.65
C ILE A 165 -11.16 11.94 2.08
N GLY A 166 -12.19 12.60 2.61
CA GLY A 166 -12.58 13.94 2.17
C GLY A 166 -11.56 15.03 2.50
N GLU A 167 -10.74 14.81 3.53
CA GLU A 167 -9.65 15.71 3.93
C GLU A 167 -8.37 15.43 3.15
N SER A 168 -7.99 14.16 3.01
CA SER A 168 -6.75 13.74 2.30
C SER A 168 -6.80 13.97 0.79
N SER A 169 -7.97 13.97 0.17
CA SER A 169 -8.13 14.19 -1.28
C SER A 169 -8.03 15.66 -1.74
N ARG A 170 -7.84 16.60 -0.80
CA ARG A 170 -7.77 18.04 -1.10
C ARG A 170 -6.38 18.55 -1.46
N TYR A 171 -5.36 17.70 -1.33
CA TYR A 171 -3.94 18.00 -1.57
C TYR A 171 -3.42 17.17 -2.75
#